data_AF-A0A699WXW4-F1
#
_entry.id   AF-A0A699WXW4-F1
#
_cell.length_a   1.000
_cell.length_b   1.000
_cell.length_c   1.000
_cell.angle_alpha   90.00
_cell.angle_beta   90.00
_cell.angle_gamma   90.00
#
_symmetry.space_group_name_H-M   'P 1'
#
loop_
_entity.id
_entity.type
_entity.pdbx_description
1 polymer ?
#
loop_
_entity_poly.entity_id
_entity_poly.type
_entity_poly.pdbx_seq_one_letter_code
_entity_poly.pdbx_strand_id
1 'polypeptide(L)' 'IKRYIDTKPNHELIHYCLKNPPYKLGWKDKEVPTSEGSPIIRTKRVNETYKNVLQELRDQLNAEVEVV' A
#
# COMPACT_ATOMS: atom_id res chain seq x y z
N ILE A 1 -19.01 -17.02 8.66
CA ILE A 1 -19.27 -16.14 7.49
C ILE A 1 -18.04 -16.23 6.59
N LYS A 2 -18.06 -17.18 5.65
CA LYS A 2 -16.99 -17.44 4.66
C LYS A 2 -17.29 -16.63 3.40
N ARG A 3 -17.04 -15.33 3.45
CA ARG A 3 -17.07 -14.48 2.26
C ARG A 3 -16.02 -13.41 2.44
N TYR A 4 -14.82 -13.65 1.94
CA TYR A 4 -13.85 -12.64 1.44
C TYR A 4 -12.46 -13.24 1.21
N ILE A 5 -12.22 -14.46 1.69
CA ILE A 5 -10.98 -15.19 1.48
C ILE A 5 -11.31 -16.32 0.51
N ASP A 6 -11.24 -16.05 -0.79
CA ASP A 6 -10.66 -16.96 -1.78
C ASP A 6 -10.97 -16.52 -3.21
N THR A 7 -9.88 -16.41 -3.98
CA THR A 7 -9.77 -16.23 -5.42
C THR A 7 -9.96 -14.81 -5.97
N LYS A 8 -8.91 -14.39 -6.69
CA LYS A 8 -8.76 -13.17 -7.49
C LYS A 8 -8.45 -11.92 -6.65
N PRO A 9 -7.31 -11.24 -6.89
CA PRO A 9 -7.11 -9.93 -6.30
C PRO A 9 -8.16 -9.04 -6.95
N ASN A 10 -9.19 -8.72 -6.17
CA ASN A 10 -10.23 -7.72 -6.36
C ASN A 10 -10.05 -6.94 -7.68
N HIS A 11 -10.45 -7.56 -8.82
CA HIS A 11 -10.14 -7.03 -10.15
C HIS A 11 -10.77 -5.65 -10.31
N GLU A 12 -11.93 -5.47 -9.70
CA GLU A 12 -12.63 -4.20 -9.60
C GLU A 12 -11.88 -3.18 -8.75
N LEU A 13 -11.22 -3.58 -7.67
CA LEU A 13 -10.41 -2.67 -6.84
C LEU A 13 -9.12 -2.25 -7.56
N ILE A 14 -8.42 -3.19 -8.20
CA ILE A 14 -7.25 -2.88 -9.05
C ILE A 14 -7.67 -1.97 -10.21
N HIS A 15 -8.77 -2.30 -10.88
CA HIS A 15 -9.31 -1.50 -11.98
C HIS A 15 -9.78 -0.13 -11.49
N TYR A 16 -10.39 -0.03 -10.31
CA TYR A 16 -10.79 1.23 -9.69
C TYR A 16 -9.57 2.08 -9.34
N CYS A 17 -8.52 1.51 -8.75
CA CYS A 17 -7.25 2.20 -8.48
C CYS A 17 -6.54 2.66 -9.77
N LEU A 18 -6.66 1.90 -10.86
CA LEU A 18 -6.16 2.27 -12.19
C LEU A 18 -6.96 3.41 -12.83
N LYS A 19 -8.30 3.38 -12.70
CA LYS A 19 -9.22 4.28 -13.42
C LYS A 19 -9.51 5.58 -12.67
N ASN A 20 -9.47 5.54 -11.34
CA ASN A 20 -9.63 6.68 -10.45
C ASN A 20 -8.36 6.79 -9.60
N PRO A 21 -7.21 7.27 -10.13
CA PRO A 21 -6.03 7.45 -9.29
C PRO A 21 -6.37 8.53 -8.24
N PRO A 22 -6.60 8.19 -6.97
CA PRO A 22 -6.78 9.21 -5.93
C PRO A 22 -5.43 9.86 -5.58
N TYR A 23 -4.34 9.29 -6.09
CA TYR A 23 -2.98 9.65 -5.79
C TYR A 23 -2.44 10.54 -6.89
N LYS A 24 -2.21 11.82 -6.54
CA LYS A 24 -1.29 12.66 -7.30
C LYS A 24 0.08 12.00 -7.28
N LEU A 25 0.38 11.23 -8.32
CA LEU A 25 1.69 10.63 -8.55
C LEU A 25 2.73 11.76 -8.64
N GLY A 26 3.85 11.59 -7.96
CA GLY A 26 4.84 12.66 -7.82
C GLY A 26 5.71 12.47 -6.58
N TRP A 27 6.49 13.50 -6.26
CA TRP A 27 7.28 13.52 -5.06
C TRP A 27 6.38 13.71 -3.84
N LYS A 28 6.46 12.77 -2.90
CA LYS A 28 5.84 12.89 -1.58
C LYS A 28 6.84 12.63 -0.48
N ASP A 29 6.63 13.28 0.64
CA ASP A 29 7.37 13.06 1.86
C ASP A 29 6.63 12.00 2.68
N LYS A 30 7.30 10.88 2.99
CA LYS A 30 6.77 9.77 3.80
C LYS A 30 7.56 9.64 5.09
N GLU A 31 6.89 9.31 6.19
CA GLU A 31 7.54 9.06 7.47
C GLU A 31 8.02 7.60 7.55
N VAL A 32 9.29 7.40 7.89
CA VAL A 32 9.93 6.08 8.00
C VAL A 32 10.70 6.00 9.32
N PRO A 33 10.50 4.95 10.15
CA PRO A 33 11.29 4.75 11.35
C PRO A 33 12.78 4.68 11.03
N THR A 34 13.63 5.28 11.87
CA THR A 34 15.09 5.21 11.64
C THR A 34 15.66 3.82 11.88
N SER A 35 15.00 3.04 12.73
CA SER A 35 15.30 1.63 13.01
C SER A 35 14.05 0.96 13.56
N GLU A 36 13.99 -0.37 13.48
CA GLU A 36 12.90 -1.16 14.03
C GLU A 36 12.70 -0.86 15.53
N GLY A 37 11.46 -0.58 15.94
CA GLY A 37 11.11 -0.22 17.32
C GLY A 37 11.56 1.17 17.81
N SER A 38 12.19 1.99 16.96
CA SER A 38 12.61 3.34 17.38
C SER A 38 11.44 4.34 17.34
N PRO A 39 11.27 5.18 18.39
CA PRO A 39 10.32 6.28 18.36
C PRO A 39 10.76 7.42 17.42
N ILE A 40 12.00 7.37 16.92
CA ILE A 40 12.54 8.38 16.01
C ILE A 40 12.12 8.04 14.59
N ILE A 41 11.33 8.93 14.00
CA ILE A 41 10.81 8.83 12.64
C ILE A 41 11.53 9.87 11.78
N ARG A 42 11.93 9.49 10.56
CA ARG A 42 12.52 10.40 9.58
C ARG A 42 11.58 10.56 8.39
N THR A 43 11.47 11.79 7.92
CA THR A 43 10.78 12.08 6.67
C THR A 43 11.71 11.77 5.50
N LYS A 44 11.24 10.91 4.58
CA LYS A 44 11.95 10.55 3.36
C LYS A 44 11.11 10.98 2.16
N ARG A 45 11.74 11.73 1.25
CA ARG A 45 11.14 12.06 -0.03
C ARG A 45 11.18 10.85 -0.96
N VAL A 46 10.01 10.39 -1.40
CA VAL A 46 9.83 9.24 -2.29
C VAL A 46 9.09 9.69 -3.53
N ASN A 47 9.54 9.21 -4.69
CA ASN A 47 8.79 9.38 -5.93
C ASN A 47 7.71 8.29 -5.99
N GLU A 48 6.45 8.69 -5.78
CA GLU A 48 5.32 7.78 -5.87
C GLU A 48 5.02 7.50 -7.34
N THR A 49 5.37 6.29 -7.75
CA THR A 49 5.00 5.72 -9.05
C THR A 49 3.91 4.68 -8.85
N TYR A 50 3.17 4.39 -9.92
CA TYR A 50 2.14 3.36 -9.90
C TYR A 50 2.65 1.99 -9.39
N LYS A 51 3.90 1.64 -9.73
CA LYS A 51 4.53 0.39 -9.28
C LYS A 51 4.70 0.33 -7.76
N ASN A 52 5.15 1.43 -7.15
CA ASN A 52 5.37 1.50 -5.70
C ASN A 52 4.04 1.45 -4.93
N VAL A 53 3.02 2.17 -5.41
CA VAL A 53 1.69 2.18 -4.80
C VAL A 53 1.02 0.82 -4.90
N LEU A 54 1.13 0.15 -6.04
CA LEU A 54 0.58 -1.20 -6.22
C LEU A 54 1.25 -2.22 -5.28
N GLN A 55 2.56 -2.09 -5.07
CA GLN A 55 3.28 -2.96 -4.14
C GLN A 55 2.86 -2.70 -2.69
N GLU A 56 2.76 -1.44 -2.28
CA GLU A 56 2.28 -1.06 -0.94
C GLU A 56 0.87 -1.59 -0.65
N LEU A 57 -0.03 -1.55 -1.63
CA LEU A 57 -1.37 -2.13 -1.51
C LEU A 57 -1.35 -3.66 -1.39
N ARG A 58 -0.43 -4.34 -2.07
CA ARG A 58 -0.26 -5.80 -1.95
C ARG A 58 0.30 -6.18 -0.59
N ASP A 59 1.29 -5.44 -0.11
CA ASP A 59 1.93 -5.68 1.17
C ASP A 59 0.93 -5.46 2.32
N GLN A 60 0.10 -4.40 2.25
CA GLN A 60 -1.00 -4.18 3.20
C GLN A 60 -2.02 -5.32 3.19
N LEU A 61 -2.45 -5.75 2.00
CA LEU A 61 -3.41 -6.85 1.88
C LEU A 61 -2.83 -8.17 2.43
N ASN A 62 -1.54 -8.44 2.22
CA ASN A 62 -0.88 -9.61 2.76
C ASN A 62 -0.72 -9.54 4.30
N ALA A 63 -0.42 -8.35 4.84
CA ALA A 63 -0.32 -8.15 6.29
C ALA A 63 -1.67 -8.37 6.99
N GLU A 64 -2.79 -7.96 6.40
CA GLU A 64 -4.13 -8.25 6.93
C GLU A 64 -4.47 -9.75 6.91
N VAL A 65 -3.92 -10.49 5.95
CA VAL A 65 -4.15 -11.94 5.80
C VAL A 65 -3.31 -12.75 6.80
N GLU A 66 -2.09 -12.34 7.14
CA GLU A 66 -1.24 -13.03 8.13
C GLU A 66 -1.70 -12.89 9.58
N VAL A 67 -2.57 -11.92 9.89
CA VAL A 67 -3.07 -11.65 11.25
C VAL A 67 -4.30 -12.50 11.61
N VAL A 68 -4.75 -13.41 10.73
CA VAL A 68 -5.94 -14.29 10.89
C VAL A 68 -5.59 -15.73 11.26
#